data_AF-A0A7K3GEB1-F1
#
_entry.id   AF-A0A7K3GEB1-F1
#
_cell.length_a   1.000
_cell.length_b   1.000
_cell.length_c   1.000
_cell.angle_alpha   90.00
_cell.angle_beta   90.00
_cell.angle_gamma   90.00
#
_symmetry.space_group_name_H-M   'P 1'
#
loop_
_entity.id
_entity.type
_entity.pdbx_description
1 polymer ?
#
loop_
_entity_poly.entity_id
_entity_poly.type
_entity_poly.pdbx_seq_one_letter_code
_entity_poly.pdbx_strand_id
1 'polypeptide(L)'
;GLVLDVPAKSIPALVDWTLTEVKLGAPKLSGPGRPADPLLVLTEAACERYGLPVTLTAEEKDAGRIPEGHKVIKQLTRAEWKLTKRGFGPWARIYRPAKGSERQCVQLCIPSWNALDSRFWGTAAQLPPAKLARVLGIYASRVMTPRGSTAVTGLELMTALHPPT
;
A
#
# COMPACT_ATOMS: atom_id res chain seq x y z
N GLY A 1 -5.06 5.26 12.16
CA GLY A 1 -3.69 5.04 11.68
C GLY A 1 -2.72 5.42 12.77
N LEU A 2 -1.46 5.00 12.64
CA LEU A 2 -0.38 5.30 13.57
C LEU A 2 0.70 6.09 12.82
N VAL A 3 1.48 6.87 13.57
CA VAL A 3 2.74 7.46 13.11
C VAL A 3 3.83 6.82 13.96
N LEU A 4 4.87 6.30 13.33
CA LEU A 4 5.91 5.50 13.99
C LEU A 4 7.28 5.94 13.49
N ASP A 5 8.28 5.88 14.37
CA ASP A 5 9.67 5.99 13.96
C ASP A 5 10.09 4.73 13.23
N VAL A 6 10.68 4.90 12.04
CA VAL A 6 10.97 3.81 11.13
C VAL A 6 12.49 3.55 11.10
N PRO A 7 12.96 2.40 11.63
CA PRO A 7 14.39 2.06 11.60
C PRO A 7 14.83 1.53 10.23
N ALA A 8 13.88 1.11 9.38
CA ALA A 8 14.16 0.57 8.06
C ALA A 8 14.84 1.61 7.14
N LYS A 9 15.84 1.13 6.38
CA LYS A 9 16.65 1.93 5.45
C LYS A 9 16.40 1.59 3.97
N SER A 10 15.49 0.66 3.68
CA SER A 10 15.12 0.25 2.33
C SER A 10 13.66 -0.20 2.29
N ILE A 11 13.03 -0.18 1.12
CA ILE A 11 11.63 -0.66 0.97
C ILE A 11 11.48 -2.14 1.37
N PRO A 12 12.37 -3.08 0.99
CA PRO A 12 12.26 -4.46 1.48
C PRO A 12 12.29 -4.55 3.01
N ALA A 13 13.26 -3.86 3.65
CA ALA A 13 13.37 -3.85 5.10
C ALA A 13 12.15 -3.20 5.78
N LEU A 14 11.56 -2.19 5.15
CA LEU A 14 10.33 -1.55 5.62
C LEU A 14 9.15 -2.52 5.59
N VAL A 15 9.03 -3.30 4.52
CA VAL A 15 7.98 -4.31 4.36
C VAL A 15 8.14 -5.42 5.40
N ASP A 16 9.35 -5.95 5.57
CA ASP A 16 9.65 -6.95 6.60
C ASP A 16 9.34 -6.40 8.01
N TRP A 17 9.86 -5.22 8.35
CA TRP A 17 9.62 -4.58 9.66
C TRP A 17 8.13 -4.34 9.94
N THR A 18 7.37 -3.95 8.92
CA THR A 18 5.91 -3.74 9.05
C THR A 18 5.19 -5.03 9.44
N LEU A 19 5.62 -6.17 8.89
CA LEU A 19 4.99 -7.47 9.11
C LEU A 19 5.45 -8.12 10.41
N THR A 20 6.72 -7.96 10.81
CA THR A 20 7.27 -8.64 11.99
C THR A 20 7.12 -7.83 13.28
N GLU A 21 7.40 -6.53 13.24
CA GLU A 21 7.49 -5.68 14.44
C GLU A 21 6.21 -4.90 14.70
N VAL A 22 5.66 -4.24 13.67
CA VAL A 22 4.54 -3.30 13.86
C VAL A 22 3.21 -4.03 13.94
N LYS A 23 3.09 -5.18 13.25
CA LYS A 23 1.86 -6.00 13.19
C LYS A 23 0.61 -5.18 12.85
N LEU A 24 0.75 -4.24 11.91
CA LEU A 24 -0.38 -3.52 11.34
C LEU A 24 -1.30 -4.48 10.57
N GLY A 25 -2.58 -4.14 10.44
CA GLY A 25 -3.58 -4.94 9.73
C GLY A 25 -4.96 -4.74 10.33
N ALA A 26 -5.96 -5.40 9.76
CA ALA A 26 -7.31 -5.44 10.33
C ALA A 26 -7.86 -6.88 10.28
N PRO A 27 -8.74 -7.27 11.21
CA PRO A 27 -9.41 -8.57 11.15
C PRO A 27 -10.22 -8.72 9.86
N LYS A 28 -10.58 -9.97 9.52
CA LYS A 28 -11.47 -10.24 8.38
C LYS A 28 -12.85 -9.62 8.62
N LEU A 29 -13.44 -9.07 7.56
CA LEU A 29 -14.77 -8.45 7.62
C LEU A 29 -15.92 -9.47 7.77
N SER A 30 -15.72 -10.69 7.28
CA SER A 30 -16.71 -11.76 7.29
C SER A 30 -16.05 -13.13 7.48
N GLY A 31 -16.83 -14.16 7.79
CA GLY A 31 -16.37 -15.55 7.95
C GLY A 31 -15.48 -16.06 6.82
N PRO A 32 -15.93 -16.04 5.55
CA PRO A 32 -15.14 -16.45 4.38
C PRO A 32 -14.09 -15.41 3.92
N GLY A 33 -14.11 -14.20 4.49
CA GLY A 33 -13.17 -13.13 4.17
C GLY A 33 -11.74 -13.36 4.71
N ARG A 34 -10.82 -12.47 4.31
CA ARG A 34 -9.42 -12.48 4.74
C ARG A 34 -9.10 -11.26 5.61
N PRO A 35 -8.13 -11.35 6.54
CA PRO A 35 -7.60 -10.18 7.23
C PRO A 35 -7.07 -9.15 6.22
N ALA A 36 -7.21 -7.88 6.57
CA ALA A 36 -6.68 -6.81 5.74
C ALA A 36 -5.16 -6.71 5.90
N ASP A 37 -4.47 -6.67 4.77
CA ASP A 37 -3.02 -6.42 4.72
C ASP A 37 -2.71 -5.01 5.27
N PRO A 38 -1.56 -4.78 5.93
CA PRO A 38 -1.09 -3.44 6.28
C PRO A 38 -1.12 -2.47 5.10
N LEU A 39 -1.42 -1.20 5.37
CA LEU A 39 -1.23 -0.09 4.43
C LEU A 39 -0.18 0.89 4.96
N LEU A 40 0.87 1.11 4.17
CA LEU A 40 1.85 2.17 4.39
C LEU A 40 1.59 3.32 3.44
N VAL A 41 1.67 4.55 3.96
CA VAL A 41 1.57 5.78 3.16
C VAL A 41 2.96 6.39 3.06
N LEU A 42 3.50 6.48 1.85
CA LEU A 42 4.81 7.07 1.61
C LEU A 42 4.64 8.54 1.23
N THR A 43 5.05 9.43 2.11
CA THR A 43 5.16 10.87 1.83
C THR A 43 6.31 11.14 0.85
N GLU A 44 6.40 12.35 0.32
CA GLU A 44 7.51 12.77 -0.56
C GLU A 44 8.87 12.55 0.12
N ALA A 45 9.01 12.96 1.38
CA ALA A 45 10.22 12.72 2.17
C ALA A 45 10.53 11.22 2.36
N ALA A 46 9.50 10.37 2.45
CA ALA A 46 9.70 8.92 2.51
C ALA A 46 10.15 8.36 1.15
N CYS A 47 9.59 8.87 0.04
CA CYS A 47 10.02 8.51 -1.30
C CYS A 47 11.51 8.82 -1.49
N GLU A 48 11.95 10.04 -1.15
CA GLU A 48 13.36 10.44 -1.22
C GLU A 48 14.25 9.54 -0.36
N ARG A 49 13.86 9.33 0.91
CA ARG A 49 14.59 8.48 1.86
C ARG A 49 14.81 7.06 1.33
N TYR A 50 13.83 6.53 0.60
CA TYR A 50 13.90 5.17 0.05
C TYR A 50 14.35 5.10 -1.42
N GLY A 51 14.79 6.23 -2.00
CA GLY A 51 15.30 6.29 -3.37
C GLY A 51 14.22 6.04 -4.42
N LEU A 52 12.98 6.44 -4.15
CA LEU A 52 11.89 6.52 -5.11
C LEU A 52 11.80 7.95 -5.67
N PRO A 53 11.36 8.13 -6.92
CA PRO A 53 11.07 9.48 -7.43
C PRO A 53 9.90 10.09 -6.64
N VAL A 54 10.02 11.38 -6.30
CA VAL A 54 8.93 12.12 -5.63
C VAL A 54 7.73 12.24 -6.57
N THR A 55 7.97 12.48 -7.85
CA THR A 55 6.95 12.56 -8.90
C THR A 55 7.32 11.65 -10.06
N LEU A 56 6.32 11.01 -10.66
CA LEU A 56 6.49 10.23 -11.89
C LEU A 56 6.70 11.14 -13.12
N THR A 57 7.48 10.67 -14.09
CA THR A 57 7.55 11.30 -15.43
C THR A 57 6.22 11.16 -16.17
N ALA A 58 6.06 11.80 -17.33
CA ALA A 58 4.85 11.65 -18.13
C ALA A 58 4.65 10.19 -18.56
N GLU A 59 5.71 9.54 -19.03
CA GLU A 59 5.71 8.15 -19.47
C GLU A 59 5.40 7.19 -18.32
N GLU A 60 5.94 7.45 -17.12
CA GLU A 60 5.66 6.66 -15.93
C GLU A 60 4.23 6.85 -15.41
N LYS A 61 3.67 8.05 -15.54
CA LYS A 61 2.25 8.32 -15.24
C LYS A 61 1.34 7.56 -16.18
N ASP A 62 1.64 7.58 -17.48
CA ASP A 62 0.89 6.85 -18.50
C ASP A 62 1.00 5.34 -18.29
N ALA A 63 2.19 4.85 -17.94
CA ALA A 63 2.40 3.44 -17.57
C ALA A 63 1.77 3.07 -16.21
N GLY A 64 1.48 4.07 -15.37
CA GLY A 64 0.97 3.90 -14.01
C GLY A 64 1.96 3.28 -13.02
N ARG A 65 3.26 3.27 -13.34
CA ARG A 65 4.33 2.62 -12.56
C ARG A 65 5.72 3.12 -12.97
N ILE A 66 6.68 2.98 -12.05
CA ILE A 66 8.10 3.13 -12.37
C ILE A 66 8.63 1.93 -13.18
N PRO A 67 9.74 2.07 -13.94
CA PRO A 67 10.31 1.01 -14.76
C PRO A 67 10.70 -0.23 -13.95
N GLU A 68 10.49 -1.43 -14.50
CA GLU A 68 10.84 -2.70 -13.84
C GLU A 68 12.33 -2.82 -13.50
N GLY A 69 13.20 -2.12 -14.24
CA GLY A 69 14.63 -2.02 -13.99
C GLY A 69 15.03 -1.10 -12.83
N HIS A 70 14.09 -0.41 -12.19
CA HIS A 70 14.36 0.53 -11.11
C HIS A 70 15.02 -0.14 -9.90
N LYS A 71 15.94 0.57 -9.23
CA LYS A 71 16.76 0.04 -8.12
C LYS A 71 15.91 -0.58 -7.00
N VAL A 72 14.83 0.08 -6.59
CA VAL A 72 13.93 -0.41 -5.54
C VAL A 72 13.24 -1.73 -5.93
N ILE A 73 12.83 -1.87 -7.19
CA ILE A 73 12.21 -3.12 -7.68
C ILE A 73 13.25 -4.24 -7.67
N LYS A 74 14.48 -3.98 -8.12
CA LYS A 74 15.58 -4.95 -8.04
C LYS A 74 15.88 -5.39 -6.60
N GLN A 75 15.84 -4.46 -5.64
CA GLN A 75 15.99 -4.76 -4.22
C GLN A 75 14.87 -5.65 -3.69
N LEU A 76 13.61 -5.36 -4.06
CA LEU A 76 12.46 -6.20 -3.71
C LEU A 76 12.60 -7.61 -4.26
N THR A 77 12.90 -7.75 -5.55
CA THR A 77 13.10 -9.05 -6.20
C THR A 77 14.22 -9.84 -5.54
N ARG A 78 15.36 -9.20 -5.22
CA ARG A 78 16.48 -9.84 -4.52
C ARG A 78 16.09 -10.32 -3.11
N ALA A 79 15.21 -9.61 -2.44
CA ALA A 79 14.64 -9.98 -1.15
C ALA A 79 13.41 -10.90 -1.28
N GLU A 80 13.20 -11.51 -2.46
CA GLU A 80 12.12 -12.45 -2.77
C GLU A 80 10.70 -11.87 -2.64
N TRP A 81 10.57 -10.54 -2.62
CA TRP A 81 9.29 -9.86 -2.70
C TRP A 81 8.79 -9.78 -4.14
N LYS A 82 7.49 -9.97 -4.32
CA LYS A 82 6.80 -9.87 -5.61
C LYS A 82 5.90 -8.65 -5.65
N LEU A 83 5.72 -8.12 -6.86
CA LEU A 83 4.71 -7.13 -7.21
C LEU A 83 3.61 -7.79 -8.02
N THR A 84 2.43 -7.16 -8.03
CA THR A 84 1.37 -7.57 -8.97
C THR A 84 1.74 -7.21 -10.41
N LYS A 85 0.98 -7.69 -11.40
CA LYS A 85 1.14 -7.28 -12.81
C LYS A 85 1.08 -5.76 -13.02
N ARG A 86 0.40 -5.02 -12.13
CA ARG A 86 0.35 -3.55 -12.16
C ARG A 86 1.69 -2.88 -11.79
N GLY A 87 2.66 -3.62 -11.28
CA GLY A 87 3.98 -3.10 -10.93
C GLY A 87 4.01 -2.21 -9.68
N PHE A 88 5.04 -1.37 -9.60
CA PHE A 88 5.25 -0.43 -8.51
C PHE A 88 4.69 0.94 -8.92
N GLY A 89 3.41 1.15 -8.63
CA GLY A 89 2.68 2.37 -8.98
C GLY A 89 2.16 3.13 -7.75
N PRO A 90 1.20 4.07 -7.94
CA PRO A 90 0.63 4.88 -6.86
C PRO A 90 0.02 4.02 -5.74
N TRP A 91 -0.54 2.88 -6.14
CA TRP A 91 -0.94 1.80 -5.27
C TRP A 91 -0.15 0.54 -5.64
N ALA A 92 0.81 0.17 -4.79
CA ALA A 92 1.63 -1.02 -5.00
C ALA A 92 1.32 -2.07 -3.95
N ARG A 93 1.19 -3.33 -4.39
CA ARG A 93 1.06 -4.48 -3.51
C ARG A 93 2.35 -5.28 -3.54
N ILE A 94 3.04 -5.33 -2.41
CA ILE A 94 4.27 -6.09 -2.21
C ILE A 94 3.93 -7.33 -1.43
N TYR A 95 4.25 -8.52 -1.94
CA TYR A 95 3.85 -9.77 -1.31
C TYR A 95 4.83 -10.92 -1.56
N ARG A 96 4.80 -11.93 -0.69
CA ARG A 96 5.33 -13.27 -0.98
C ARG A 96 4.16 -14.23 -1.20
N PRO A 97 4.30 -15.24 -2.08
CA PRO A 97 3.31 -16.30 -2.22
C PRO A 97 3.00 -16.90 -0.85
N ALA A 98 1.71 -17.14 -0.57
CA ALA A 98 1.30 -17.69 0.72
C ALA A 98 1.90 -19.08 0.94
N LYS A 99 2.42 -19.34 2.14
CA LYS A 99 2.80 -20.68 2.60
C LYS A 99 1.73 -21.12 3.60
N GLY A 100 0.82 -21.99 3.18
CA GLY A 100 -0.35 -22.37 3.99
C GLY A 100 -1.27 -21.17 4.23
N SER A 101 -1.58 -20.87 5.50
CA SER A 101 -2.41 -19.73 5.91
C SER A 101 -1.62 -18.42 6.08
N GLU A 102 -0.29 -18.47 6.11
CA GLU A 102 0.55 -17.29 6.30
C GLU A 102 0.64 -16.47 5.01
N ARG A 103 0.10 -15.25 5.05
CA ARG A 103 0.18 -14.27 3.98
C ARG A 103 1.10 -13.14 4.38
N GLN A 104 2.13 -12.92 3.59
CA GLN A 104 3.03 -11.79 3.75
C GLN A 104 2.73 -10.79 2.65
N CYS A 105 2.03 -9.71 3.01
CA CYS A 105 1.57 -8.72 2.06
C CYS A 105 1.49 -7.35 2.71
N VAL A 106 2.00 -6.32 2.03
CA VAL A 106 1.88 -4.92 2.42
C VAL A 106 1.38 -4.13 1.21
N GLN A 107 0.41 -3.26 1.46
CA GLN A 107 -0.07 -2.27 0.49
C GLN A 107 0.71 -0.97 0.68
N LEU A 108 1.03 -0.30 -0.42
CA LEU A 108 1.60 1.05 -0.43
C LEU A 108 0.59 2.02 -1.04
N CYS A 109 0.54 3.22 -0.46
CA CYS A 109 -0.13 4.40 -0.99
C CYS A 109 0.92 5.51 -1.15
N ILE A 110 1.06 6.06 -2.35
CA ILE A 110 2.03 7.12 -2.66
C ILE A 110 1.26 8.37 -3.15
N PRO A 111 0.90 9.31 -2.27
CA PRO A 111 0.05 10.45 -2.63
C PRO A 111 0.64 11.32 -3.74
N SER A 112 1.95 11.53 -3.78
CA SER A 112 2.63 12.33 -4.81
C SER A 112 2.59 11.69 -6.20
N TRP A 113 2.21 10.41 -6.29
CA TRP A 113 1.94 9.71 -7.55
C TRP A 113 0.43 9.63 -7.86
N ASN A 114 -0.38 10.47 -7.23
CA ASN A 114 -1.83 10.51 -7.38
C ASN A 114 -2.57 9.26 -6.85
N ALA A 115 -2.04 8.61 -5.80
CA ALA A 115 -2.75 7.51 -5.13
C ALA A 115 -4.07 7.97 -4.49
N LEU A 116 -4.10 9.21 -3.98
CA LEU A 116 -5.25 9.84 -3.34
C LEU A 116 -5.84 10.92 -4.24
N ASP A 117 -6.36 10.49 -5.40
CA ASP A 117 -6.98 11.37 -6.40
C ASP A 117 -8.08 12.24 -5.77
N SER A 118 -8.01 13.55 -6.01
CA SER A 118 -8.84 14.56 -5.34
C SER A 118 -10.33 14.41 -5.65
N ARG A 119 -10.69 13.77 -6.77
CA ARG A 119 -12.10 13.47 -7.11
C ARG A 119 -12.75 12.52 -6.12
N PHE A 120 -11.95 11.68 -5.44
CA PHE A 120 -12.45 10.66 -4.51
C PHE A 120 -12.00 10.89 -3.07
N TRP A 121 -10.84 11.53 -2.88
CA TRP A 121 -10.22 11.74 -1.58
C TRP A 121 -10.18 13.22 -1.16
N GLY A 122 -10.74 14.13 -1.97
CA GLY A 122 -10.73 15.57 -1.68
C GLY A 122 -9.32 16.09 -1.49
N THR A 123 -9.06 16.72 -0.35
CA THR A 123 -7.75 17.29 0.00
C THR A 123 -6.89 16.35 0.85
N ALA A 124 -7.21 15.06 0.91
CA ALA A 124 -6.50 14.12 1.80
C ALA A 124 -5.00 14.04 1.48
N ALA A 125 -4.62 14.07 0.19
CA ALA A 125 -3.22 14.01 -0.23
C ALA A 125 -2.36 15.15 0.33
N GLN A 126 -2.97 16.30 0.65
CA GLN A 126 -2.29 17.49 1.18
C GLN A 126 -2.28 17.55 2.71
N LEU A 127 -2.89 16.57 3.39
CA LEU A 127 -2.93 16.56 4.84
C LEU A 127 -1.56 16.22 5.44
N PRO A 128 -1.19 16.86 6.58
CA PRO A 128 -0.04 16.42 7.36
C PRO A 128 -0.12 14.93 7.74
N PRO A 129 1.01 14.22 7.89
CA PRO A 129 1.03 12.76 8.03
C PRO A 129 0.10 12.20 9.11
N ALA A 130 0.05 12.82 10.30
CA ALA A 130 -0.84 12.39 11.38
C ALA A 130 -2.33 12.53 11.04
N LYS A 131 -2.71 13.62 10.36
CA LYS A 131 -4.09 13.83 9.90
C LYS A 131 -4.45 12.87 8.78
N LEU A 132 -3.54 12.62 7.84
CA LEU A 132 -3.74 11.64 6.78
C LEU A 132 -3.90 10.23 7.34
N ALA A 133 -3.03 9.81 8.26
CA ALA A 133 -3.13 8.52 8.95
C ALA A 133 -4.45 8.37 9.74
N ARG A 134 -4.97 9.47 10.28
CA ARG A 134 -6.30 9.49 10.93
C ARG A 134 -7.41 9.28 9.91
N VAL A 135 -7.43 10.04 8.81
CA VAL A 135 -8.47 9.93 7.75
C VAL A 135 -8.50 8.53 7.16
N LEU A 136 -7.34 8.00 6.75
CA LEU A 136 -7.25 6.65 6.17
C LEU A 136 -7.57 5.56 7.20
N GLY A 137 -7.23 5.77 8.48
CA GLY A 137 -7.63 4.87 9.56
C GLY A 137 -9.14 4.83 9.77
N ILE A 138 -9.81 5.98 9.75
CA ILE A 138 -11.27 6.07 9.87
C ILE A 138 -11.94 5.43 8.67
N TYR A 139 -11.42 5.66 7.46
CA TYR A 139 -11.90 4.98 6.26
C TYR A 139 -11.76 3.45 6.42
N ALA A 140 -10.58 2.97 6.82
CA ALA A 140 -10.33 1.55 6.99
C ALA A 140 -11.25 0.89 8.02
N SER A 141 -11.59 1.58 9.11
CA SER A 141 -12.49 1.05 10.14
C SER A 141 -13.97 1.04 9.73
N ARG A 142 -14.37 1.89 8.77
CA ARG A 142 -15.77 2.01 8.31
C ARG A 142 -16.05 1.25 7.03
N VAL A 143 -15.02 1.01 6.23
CA VAL A 143 -15.12 0.41 4.90
C VAL A 143 -14.24 -0.84 4.87
N MET A 144 -12.96 -0.65 4.53
CA MET A 144 -11.90 -1.64 4.62
C MET A 144 -10.56 -0.92 4.39
N THR A 145 -9.44 -1.53 4.75
CA THR A 145 -8.12 -0.98 4.41
C THR A 145 -8.02 -0.76 2.89
N PRO A 146 -7.70 0.46 2.40
CA PRO A 146 -7.56 0.71 0.98
C PRO A 146 -6.51 -0.20 0.32
N ARG A 147 -6.88 -0.79 -0.83
CA ARG A 147 -6.01 -1.71 -1.61
C ARG A 147 -5.73 -1.21 -3.03
N GLY A 148 -6.07 0.05 -3.31
CA GLY A 148 -6.07 0.63 -4.64
C GLY A 148 -6.91 1.90 -4.69
N SER A 149 -7.34 2.27 -5.90
CA SER A 149 -8.35 3.32 -6.06
C SER A 149 -9.62 3.01 -5.28
N THR A 150 -10.50 4.00 -5.11
CA THR A 150 -11.80 3.80 -4.45
C THR A 150 -12.65 2.75 -5.17
N ALA A 151 -12.59 2.70 -6.51
CA ALA A 151 -13.25 1.66 -7.30
C ALA A 151 -12.72 0.25 -7.01
N VAL A 152 -11.39 0.09 -6.94
CA VAL A 152 -10.77 -1.21 -6.58
C VAL A 152 -11.15 -1.60 -5.15
N THR A 153 -11.10 -0.65 -4.22
CA THR A 153 -11.45 -0.91 -2.82
C THR A 153 -12.92 -1.29 -2.68
N GLY A 154 -13.83 -0.66 -3.43
CA GLY A 154 -15.25 -1.05 -3.46
C GLY A 154 -15.47 -2.47 -3.99
N LEU A 155 -14.79 -2.85 -5.07
CA LEU A 155 -14.86 -4.23 -5.59
C LEU A 155 -14.35 -5.26 -4.57
N GLU A 156 -13.24 -4.97 -3.90
CA GLU A 156 -12.68 -5.85 -2.86
C GLU A 156 -13.63 -5.96 -1.66
N LEU A 157 -14.32 -4.89 -1.29
CA LEU A 157 -15.33 -4.90 -0.23
C LEU A 157 -16.49 -5.82 -0.58
N MET A 158 -17.06 -5.66 -1.78
CA MET A 158 -18.16 -6.50 -2.25
C MET A 158 -17.74 -7.98 -2.32
N THR A 159 -16.49 -8.24 -2.72
CA THR A 159 -15.91 -9.60 -2.71
C THR A 159 -15.78 -10.16 -1.30
N ALA A 160 -15.31 -9.35 -0.34
CA ALA A 160 -15.13 -9.77 1.04
C ALA A 160 -16.46 -10.03 1.78
N LEU A 161 -17.54 -9.38 1.35
CA LEU A 161 -18.89 -9.54 1.92
C LEU A 161 -19.75 -10.53 1.14
N HIS A 162 -19.24 -11.10 0.05
CA HIS A 162 -19.97 -12.09 -0.72
C HIS A 162 -20.28 -13.32 0.15
N PRO A 163 -21.54 -13.76 0.22
CA PRO A 163 -21.89 -15.00 0.90
C PRO A 163 -21.11 -16.19 0.32
N PRO A 164 -20.75 -17.19 1.13
CA PRO A 164 -20.12 -18.40 0.60
C PRO A 164 -21.08 -19.08 -0.39
N THR A 165 -20.59 -19.36 -1.59
CA THR A 165 -21.25 -20.19 -2.60
C THR A 165 -20.97 -21.67 -2.37
#